data_AF-A0A2X3JDV2-F1
#
_entry.id   AF-A0A2X3JDV2-F1
#
_cell.length_a   1.000
_cell.length_b   1.000
_cell.length_c   1.000
_cell.angle_alpha   90.00
_cell.angle_beta   90.00
_cell.angle_gamma   90.00
#
_symmetry.space_group_name_H-M   'P 1'
#
loop_
_entity.id
_entity.type
_entity.pdbx_description
1 polymer ?
#
loop_
_entity_poly.entity_id
_entity_poly.type
_entity_poly.pdbx_seq_one_letter_code
_entity_poly.pdbx_strand_id
1 'polypeptide(L)' 'MQSNVLNTEVTTIDGENTTLESWQGKVLLVVNVASKCGLTPQYEQLEKPAERF' A
#
# COMPACT_ATOMS: atom_id res chain seq x y z
N MET A 1 -21.56 -10.23 -2.94
CA MET A 1 -20.90 -9.28 -3.86
C MET A 1 -19.46 -9.18 -3.41
N GLN A 2 -18.50 -9.61 -4.23
CA GLN A 2 -17.08 -9.46 -3.89
C GLN A 2 -16.70 -8.00 -4.13
N SER A 3 -16.28 -7.30 -3.07
CA SER A 3 -15.75 -5.94 -3.19
C SER A 3 -14.47 -5.98 -4.02
N ASN A 4 -14.43 -5.26 -5.15
CA ASN A 4 -13.22 -5.14 -5.95
C ASN A 4 -12.30 -4.10 -5.31
N VAL A 5 -11.20 -4.57 -4.71
CA VAL A 5 -10.19 -3.73 -4.06
C VAL A 5 -9.60 -2.68 -5.01
N LEU A 6 -9.53 -2.98 -6.31
CA LEU A 6 -8.99 -2.08 -7.33
C LEU A 6 -9.79 -0.78 -7.43
N ASN A 7 -11.11 -0.83 -7.25
CA ASN A 7 -12.01 0.32 -7.39
C ASN A 7 -12.20 1.08 -6.07
N THR A 8 -11.42 0.75 -5.04
CA THR A 8 -11.49 1.44 -3.75
C THR A 8 -10.88 2.83 -3.90
N GLU A 9 -11.66 3.87 -3.60
CA GLU A 9 -11.16 5.23 -3.55
C GLU A 9 -10.20 5.41 -2.37
N VAL A 10 -9.04 5.99 -2.65
CA VAL A 10 -7.99 6.29 -1.67
C VAL A 10 -7.47 7.70 -1.89
N THR A 11 -7.06 8.36 -0.82
CA THR A 11 -6.40 9.66 -0.87
C THR A 11 -4.90 9.45 -0.68
N THR A 12 -4.08 9.98 -1.59
CA THR A 12 -2.62 9.91 -1.51
C THR A 12 -2.09 10.80 -0.39
N ILE A 13 -0.81 10.64 -0.04
CA ILE A 13 -0.16 11.50 0.95
C ILE A 13 -0.11 12.98 0.51
N ASP A 14 -0.18 13.23 -0.80
CA ASP A 14 -0.24 14.57 -1.40
C ASP A 14 -1.66 15.14 -1.45
N GLY A 15 -2.67 14.38 -1.01
CA GLY A 15 -4.07 14.81 -0.95
C GLY A 15 -4.89 14.56 -2.22
N GLU A 16 -4.34 13.84 -3.20
CA GLU A 16 -5.05 13.50 -4.43
C GLU A 16 -5.96 12.29 -4.24
N ASN A 17 -7.15 12.30 -4.86
CA ASN A 17 -8.03 11.13 -4.88
C ASN A 17 -7.70 10.22 -6.06
N THR A 18 -7.58 8.93 -5.80
CA THR A 18 -7.27 7.91 -6.80
C THR A 18 -7.87 6.57 -6.41
N THR A 19 -7.60 5.53 -7.22
CA THR A 19 -7.96 4.13 -6.95
C THR A 19 -6.73 3.24 -7.06
N LEU A 20 -6.89 1.93 -6.81
CA LEU A 20 -5.82 0.94 -6.97
C LEU A 20 -5.79 0.30 -8.38
N GLU A 21 -6.64 0.75 -9.31
CA GLU A 21 -6.81 0.16 -10.66
C GLU A 21 -5.51 0.08 -11.48
N SER A 22 -4.62 1.05 -11.33
CA SER A 22 -3.29 1.09 -12.00
C SER A 22 -2.41 -0.14 -11.69
N TRP A 23 -2.70 -0.84 -10.60
CA TRP A 23 -1.95 -2.01 -10.15
C TRP A 23 -2.60 -3.33 -10.57
N GLN A 24 -3.63 -3.28 -11.41
CA GLN A 24 -4.28 -4.46 -11.96
C GLN A 24 -3.27 -5.42 -12.63
N GLY A 25 -3.38 -6.71 -12.31
CA GLY A 25 -2.48 -7.74 -12.83
C GLY A 25 -1.13 -7.83 -12.12
N LYS A 26 -0.88 -7.00 -11.10
CA LYS A 26 0.31 -7.07 -10.25
C LYS A 26 -0.04 -7.64 -8.87
N VAL A 27 0.97 -8.21 -8.19
CA VAL A 27 0.87 -8.58 -6.77
C VAL A 27 0.99 -7.30 -5.94
N LEU A 28 0.09 -7.12 -4.98
CA LEU A 28 0.03 -5.95 -4.10
C LEU A 28 0.24 -6.36 -2.64
N LEU A 29 1.17 -5.68 -1.95
CA LEU A 29 1.34 -5.76 -0.50
C LEU A 29 0.87 -4.44 0.13
N VAL A 30 -0.21 -4.50 0.91
CA VAL A 30 -0.76 -3.33 1.61
C VAL A 30 -0.35 -3.39 3.07
N VAL A 31 0.31 -2.34 3.56
CA VAL A 31 0.80 -2.25 4.94
C VAL A 31 0.22 -1.02 5.61
N ASN A 32 -0.38 -1.17 6.78
CA ASN A 32 -0.75 -0.05 7.61
C ASN A 32 0.47 0.44 8.40
N VAL A 33 0.73 1.76 8.36
CA VAL A 33 1.84 2.37 9.07
C VAL A 33 1.35 3.43 10.06
N ALA A 34 2.11 3.66 11.14
CA ALA A 34 1.81 4.68 12.13
C ALA A 34 3.07 5.53 12.42
N SER A 35 2.94 6.86 12.29
CA SER A 35 4.06 7.80 12.40
C SER A 35 4.57 8.04 13.82
N LYS A 36 3.84 7.59 14.85
CA LYS A 36 4.11 7.91 16.27
C LYS A 36 4.63 6.74 17.12
N CYS A 37 4.87 5.58 16.53
CA CYS A 37 5.47 4.46 17.24
C CYS A 37 6.93 4.37 16.81
N GLY A 38 7.87 4.39 17.76
CA GLY A 38 9.31 4.22 17.53
C GLY A 38 9.71 2.81 17.03
N LEU A 39 8.88 2.20 16.18
CA LEU A 39 9.02 0.88 15.57
C LEU A 39 9.59 0.97 14.15
N THR A 40 10.36 2.02 13.87
CA THR A 40 11.05 2.29 12.60
C THR A 40 11.88 1.11 12.04
N PRO A 41 12.44 0.15 12.81
CA PRO A 41 13.17 -0.99 12.24
C PRO A 41 12.35 -1.94 11.35
N GLN A 42 11.02 -1.78 11.29
CA GLN A 42 10.13 -2.66 10.53
C GLN A 42 10.00 -2.25 9.06
N TYR A 43 10.29 -0.99 8.69
CA TYR A 43 10.23 -0.54 7.29
C TYR A 43 11.26 -1.27 6.41
N GLU A 44 12.50 -1.41 6.88
CA GLU A 44 13.58 -2.08 6.14
C GLU A 44 13.30 -3.57 5.88
N GLN A 45 12.47 -4.21 6.70
CA GLN A 45 12.08 -5.62 6.51
C GLN A 45 10.94 -5.77 5.49
N LEU A 46 10.14 -4.72 5.29
CA LEU A 46 9.05 -4.69 4.32
C LEU A 46 9.52 -4.30 2.91
N GLU A 47 10.64 -3.57 2.80
CA GLU A 47 11.25 -3.25 1.50
C GLU A 47 11.88 -4.47 0.82
N LYS A 48 12.54 -5.36 1.58
CA LYS A 48 13.25 -6.52 1.02
C LYS A 48 12.38 -7.46 0.16
N PRO A 49 11.14 -7.82 0.56
CA PRO A 49 10.23 -8.56 -0.31
C PRO A 49 9.85 -7.77 -1.57
N ALA A 50 9.60 -6.47 -1.46
CA ALA A 50 9.19 -5.63 -2.60
C ALA A 50 10.30 -5.45 -3.64
N GLU A 51 11.58 -5.44 -3.24
CA GLU A 51 12.71 -5.41 -4.18
C GLU A 51 12.91 -6.74 -4.95
N ARG A 52 12.39 -7.84 -4.41
CA ARG A 52 12.61 -9.19 -4.93
C ARG A 52 11.54 -9.64 -5.94
N PHE A 53 10.39 -8.96 -5.97
CA PHE A 53 9.24 -9.27 -6.83
C PHE A 53 8.92 -8.11 -7.76
#